data_AF-A0A3M8SV82-F1
#
_entry.id   AF-A0A3M8SV82-F1
#
_cell.length_a   1.000
_cell.length_b   1.000
_cell.length_c   1.000
_cell.angle_alpha   90.00
_cell.angle_beta   90.00
_cell.angle_gamma   90.00
#
_symmetry.space_group_name_H-M   'P 1'
#
loop_
_entity.id
_entity.type
_entity.pdbx_description
1 polymer ?
#
loop_
_entity_poly.entity_id
_entity_poly.type
_entity_poly.pdbx_seq_one_letter_code
_entity_poly.pdbx_strand_id
1 'polypeptide(L)'
;MMRNQVEECKDAKALSFDRAAETVPRARRANEAESRRDQVLTTKVGLHIPVGLAFEEWERAGRQLSGLLNSSSWWLGDWLVYGKDHYADRYERGIRAAGLQYQTLRNYAWVSRRFELRRRRPALSFQHHAELASLPVGEQETWLDRAERMKWTTKQLRNAIRAQREGTPQATVEATTRRLAVPDNRLKWWHKAAAQSGTELADWVMDTLDAAAAQVLKEAERQLPLE
;
A
#
# COMPACT_ATOMS: atom_id res chain seq x y z
N MET A 1 -20.06 33.43 29.82
CA MET A 1 -20.27 32.18 30.59
C MET A 1 -21.50 31.48 30.00
N MET A 2 -21.30 30.58 29.03
CA MET A 2 -22.38 29.83 28.39
C MET A 2 -21.83 28.43 28.09
N ARG A 3 -22.50 27.43 28.66
CA ARG A 3 -22.11 26.02 28.69
C ARG A 3 -22.45 25.38 27.34
N ASN A 4 -21.45 24.77 26.70
CA ASN A 4 -21.63 23.80 25.62
C ASN A 4 -22.19 22.50 26.22
N GLN A 5 -23.35 22.06 25.71
CA GLN A 5 -23.79 20.67 25.82
C GLN A 5 -23.39 19.97 24.52
N VAL A 6 -22.54 18.95 24.64
CA VAL A 6 -22.15 18.06 23.56
C VAL A 6 -23.09 16.87 23.61
N GLU A 7 -23.94 16.71 22.60
CA GLU A 7 -24.75 15.50 22.44
C GLU A 7 -23.84 14.34 22.00
N GLU A 8 -23.77 13.32 22.84
CA GLU A 8 -23.18 12.01 22.56
C GLU A 8 -24.09 11.23 21.59
N CYS A 9 -23.68 11.11 20.33
CA CYS A 9 -24.32 10.16 19.40
C CYS A 9 -23.58 8.83 19.46
N LYS A 10 -24.20 7.87 20.16
CA LYS A 10 -23.84 6.45 20.23
C LYS A 10 -24.07 5.81 18.87
N ASP A 11 -23.04 5.19 18.31
CA ASP A 11 -23.18 4.04 17.39
C ASP A 11 -21.81 3.38 17.18
N ALA A 12 -21.53 2.34 17.97
CA ALA A 12 -20.42 1.42 17.73
C ALA A 12 -20.97 0.22 16.97
N LYS A 13 -20.81 0.19 15.65
CA LYS A 13 -21.19 -0.97 14.82
C LYS A 13 -19.96 -1.84 14.57
N ALA A 14 -19.95 -3.03 15.16
CA ALA A 14 -18.99 -4.08 14.87
C ALA A 14 -19.25 -4.65 13.46
N LEU A 15 -18.23 -4.66 12.60
CA LEU A 15 -18.28 -5.39 11.34
C LEU A 15 -18.22 -6.89 11.66
N SER A 16 -19.35 -7.58 11.51
CA SER A 16 -19.47 -9.03 11.68
C SER A 16 -19.98 -9.60 10.36
N PHE A 17 -19.27 -10.58 9.80
CA PHE A 17 -19.78 -11.42 8.72
C PHE A 17 -20.75 -12.47 9.30
N ASP A 18 -21.87 -12.66 8.61
CA ASP A 18 -22.99 -13.51 9.03
C ASP A 18 -22.57 -14.94 9.37
N ARG A 19 -22.98 -15.40 10.56
CA ARG A 19 -23.23 -16.83 10.84
C ARG A 19 -24.47 -16.94 11.72
N ALA A 20 -25.39 -17.78 11.27
CA ALA A 20 -26.71 -18.02 11.83
C ALA A 20 -26.73 -18.19 13.37
N ALA A 21 -27.76 -17.61 13.99
CA ALA A 21 -27.95 -17.57 15.43
C ALA A 21 -28.35 -18.94 16.00
N GLU A 22 -27.40 -19.64 16.61
CA GLU A 22 -27.69 -20.70 17.59
C GLU A 22 -27.85 -20.08 18.99
N THR A 23 -28.90 -20.48 19.69
CA THR A 23 -29.23 -20.02 21.05
C THR A 23 -28.19 -20.55 22.06
N VAL A 24 -27.22 -19.70 22.39
CA VAL A 24 -26.17 -20.01 23.36
C VAL A 24 -26.75 -20.10 24.79
N PRO A 25 -26.46 -21.16 25.58
CA PRO A 25 -26.97 -21.35 26.95
C PRO A 25 -26.57 -20.22 27.91
N ARG A 26 -27.46 -19.89 28.86
CA ARG A 26 -27.35 -18.77 29.83
C ARG A 26 -26.07 -18.78 30.68
N ALA A 27 -25.45 -19.95 30.91
CA ALA A 27 -24.17 -20.09 31.61
C ALA A 27 -22.96 -19.57 30.81
N ARG A 28 -22.98 -19.67 29.47
CA ARG A 28 -21.92 -19.11 28.61
C ARG A 28 -21.95 -17.58 28.59
N ARG A 29 -23.12 -16.95 28.70
CA ARG A 29 -23.26 -15.47 28.73
C ARG A 29 -22.64 -14.84 29.98
N ALA A 30 -22.70 -15.50 31.13
CA ALA A 30 -22.05 -15.02 32.35
C ALA A 30 -20.52 -15.05 32.20
N ASN A 31 -19.99 -16.16 31.67
CA ASN A 31 -18.56 -16.33 31.43
C ASN A 31 -18.02 -15.40 30.32
N GLU A 32 -18.82 -15.10 29.28
CA GLU A 32 -18.50 -14.09 28.26
C GLU A 32 -18.50 -12.66 28.81
N ALA A 33 -19.39 -12.34 29.75
CA ALA A 33 -19.44 -11.02 30.39
C ALA A 33 -18.26 -10.80 31.34
N GLU A 34 -17.81 -11.84 32.04
CA GLU A 34 -16.61 -11.83 32.88
C GLU A 34 -15.33 -11.78 32.04
N SER A 35 -15.25 -12.60 30.99
CA SER A 35 -14.15 -12.57 30.03
C SER A 35 -13.99 -11.23 29.31
N ARG A 36 -15.09 -10.50 29.06
CA ARG A 36 -15.05 -9.13 28.50
C ARG A 36 -14.52 -8.07 29.47
N ARG A 37 -14.57 -8.32 30.78
CA ARG A 37 -14.04 -7.38 31.79
C ARG A 37 -12.51 -7.42 31.88
N ASP A 38 -11.91 -8.55 31.52
CA ASP A 38 -10.45 -8.75 31.53
C ASP A 38 -9.79 -8.52 30.15
N GLN A 39 -10.57 -8.10 29.15
CA GLN A 39 -10.04 -7.85 27.80
C GLN A 39 -9.68 -6.38 27.56
N VAL A 40 -8.62 -6.18 26.78
CA VAL A 40 -8.25 -4.87 26.24
C VAL A 40 -9.30 -4.45 25.19
N LEU A 41 -9.89 -3.26 25.37
CA LEU A 41 -10.95 -2.75 24.49
C LEU A 41 -10.46 -1.54 23.67
N THR A 42 -10.64 -1.60 22.35
CA THR A 42 -10.36 -0.48 21.45
C THR A 42 -11.60 0.38 21.25
N THR A 43 -11.45 1.70 21.42
CA THR A 43 -12.47 2.71 21.06
C THR A 43 -11.96 3.58 19.91
N LYS A 44 -12.81 4.47 19.39
CA LYS A 44 -12.39 5.44 18.35
C LYS A 44 -11.26 6.36 18.81
N VAL A 45 -11.14 6.64 20.11
CA VAL A 45 -10.24 7.67 20.66
C VAL A 45 -9.22 7.13 21.65
N GLY A 46 -9.19 5.82 21.92
CA GLY A 46 -8.27 5.27 22.90
C GLY A 46 -8.42 3.77 23.15
N LEU A 47 -7.49 3.25 23.91
CA LEU A 47 -7.41 1.86 24.34
C LEU A 47 -7.73 1.79 25.84
N HIS A 48 -8.74 1.02 26.22
CA HIS A 48 -9.05 0.75 27.62
C HIS A 48 -8.38 -0.55 28.04
N ILE A 49 -7.47 -0.45 29.01
CA ILE A 49 -6.73 -1.59 29.57
C ILE A 49 -7.26 -1.83 30.98
N PRO A 50 -7.80 -3.01 31.31
CA PRO A 50 -8.31 -3.30 32.63
C PRO A 50 -7.17 -3.31 33.67
N VAL A 51 -7.50 -2.88 34.89
CA VAL A 51 -6.56 -2.91 36.02
C VAL A 51 -6.26 -4.37 36.37
N GLY A 52 -4.98 -4.71 36.53
CA GLY A 52 -4.55 -6.07 36.87
C GLY A 52 -4.38 -7.01 35.67
N LEU A 53 -4.46 -6.50 34.44
CA LEU A 53 -4.18 -7.29 33.22
C LEU A 53 -2.80 -7.95 33.30
N ALA A 54 -2.73 -9.24 33.01
CA ALA A 54 -1.46 -9.98 32.98
C ALA A 54 -0.55 -9.45 31.85
N PHE A 55 0.76 -9.50 32.07
CA PHE A 55 1.75 -8.98 31.12
C PHE A 55 1.64 -9.64 29.74
N GLU A 56 1.41 -10.95 29.69
CA GLU A 56 1.29 -11.73 28.46
C GLU A 56 0.05 -11.30 27.64
N GLU A 57 -1.02 -10.90 28.31
CA GLU A 57 -2.25 -10.43 27.67
C GLU A 57 -2.09 -9.01 27.16
N TRP A 58 -1.43 -8.14 27.93
CA TRP A 58 -1.03 -6.81 27.50
C TRP A 58 -0.13 -6.88 26.27
N GLU A 59 0.88 -7.76 26.28
CA GLU A 59 1.80 -7.96 25.17
C GLU A 59 1.09 -8.50 23.92
N ARG A 60 0.18 -9.46 24.11
CA ARG A 60 -0.66 -9.99 23.01
C ARG A 60 -1.51 -8.89 22.38
N ALA A 61 -2.16 -8.04 23.19
CA ALA A 61 -2.94 -6.92 22.69
C ALA A 61 -2.06 -5.94 21.91
N GLY A 62 -0.86 -5.64 22.40
CA GLY A 62 0.13 -4.82 21.69
C GLY A 62 0.49 -5.39 20.31
N ARG A 63 0.75 -6.71 20.22
CA ARG A 63 1.01 -7.39 18.93
C ARG A 63 -0.18 -7.31 17.98
N GLN A 64 -1.40 -7.51 18.48
CA GLN A 64 -2.62 -7.42 17.66
C GLN A 64 -2.83 -6.01 17.12
N LEU A 65 -2.67 -4.98 17.95
CA LEU A 65 -2.75 -3.58 17.54
C LEU A 65 -1.70 -3.24 16.47
N SER A 66 -0.46 -3.68 16.68
CA SER A 66 0.61 -3.49 15.70
C SER A 66 0.27 -4.18 14.37
N GLY A 67 -0.25 -5.41 14.41
CA GLY A 67 -0.70 -6.14 13.24
C GLY A 67 -1.83 -5.43 12.50
N LEU A 68 -2.82 -4.90 13.22
CA LEU A 68 -3.94 -4.13 12.67
C LEU A 68 -3.44 -2.85 11.98
N LEU A 69 -2.60 -2.07 12.65
CA LEU A 69 -2.03 -0.85 12.10
C LEU A 69 -1.21 -1.12 10.84
N ASN A 70 -0.36 -2.15 10.87
CA ASN A 70 0.45 -2.55 9.72
C ASN A 70 -0.40 -3.05 8.55
N SER A 71 -1.49 -3.76 8.83
CA SER A 71 -2.42 -4.28 7.81
C SER A 71 -3.31 -3.19 7.22
N SER A 72 -3.65 -2.16 8.01
CA SER A 72 -4.54 -1.08 7.56
C SER A 72 -4.03 -0.36 6.31
N SER A 73 -2.72 -0.18 6.19
CA SER A 73 -2.10 0.43 5.01
C SER A 73 -2.33 -0.40 3.74
N TRP A 74 -2.24 -1.73 3.84
CA TRP A 74 -2.57 -2.64 2.74
C TRP A 74 -4.05 -2.57 2.38
N TRP A 75 -4.95 -2.63 3.37
CA TRP A 75 -6.40 -2.59 3.12
C TRP A 75 -6.83 -1.30 2.43
N LEU A 76 -6.31 -0.16 2.89
CA LEU A 76 -6.57 1.14 2.27
C LEU A 76 -5.97 1.21 0.87
N GLY A 77 -4.76 0.68 0.67
CA GLY A 77 -4.15 0.59 -0.65
C GLY A 77 -4.98 -0.25 -1.61
N ASP A 78 -5.38 -1.45 -1.21
CA ASP A 78 -6.16 -2.38 -2.03
C ASP A 78 -7.55 -1.84 -2.35
N TRP A 79 -8.21 -1.23 -1.36
CA TRP A 79 -9.48 -0.53 -1.55
C TRP A 79 -9.37 0.59 -2.60
N LEU A 80 -8.27 1.35 -2.58
CA LEU A 80 -8.02 2.40 -3.58
C LEU A 80 -7.70 1.84 -4.96
N VAL A 81 -6.92 0.75 -5.03
CA VAL A 81 -6.63 0.09 -6.30
C VAL A 81 -7.93 -0.37 -6.95
N TYR A 82 -8.76 -1.10 -6.21
CA TYR A 82 -10.06 -1.54 -6.68
C TYR A 82 -10.96 -0.36 -7.06
N GLY A 83 -11.04 0.66 -6.21
CA GLY A 83 -11.94 1.80 -6.41
C GLY A 83 -11.63 2.62 -7.67
N LYS A 84 -10.35 2.76 -8.04
CA LYS A 84 -9.95 3.44 -9.28
C LYS A 84 -10.52 2.73 -10.51
N ASP A 85 -10.48 1.40 -10.53
CA ASP A 85 -10.88 0.62 -11.70
C ASP A 85 -12.41 0.51 -11.83
N HIS A 86 -13.15 0.70 -10.73
CA HIS A 86 -14.61 0.46 -10.68
C HIS A 86 -15.46 1.72 -10.53
N TYR A 87 -14.90 2.84 -10.04
CA TYR A 87 -15.68 4.01 -9.63
C TYR A 87 -15.08 5.35 -10.06
N ALA A 88 -14.97 5.61 -11.37
CA ALA A 88 -14.39 6.84 -11.95
C ALA A 88 -14.78 8.15 -11.20
N ASP A 89 -16.01 8.65 -11.37
CA ASP A 89 -16.40 9.99 -10.88
C ASP A 89 -16.62 10.07 -9.35
N ARG A 90 -16.65 8.92 -8.67
CA ARG A 90 -16.93 8.85 -7.22
C ARG A 90 -15.66 8.57 -6.39
N TYR A 91 -14.56 8.20 -7.03
CA TYR A 91 -13.32 7.84 -6.38
C TYR A 91 -12.74 8.99 -5.54
N GLU A 92 -12.70 10.22 -6.08
CA GLU A 92 -12.22 11.40 -5.32
C GLU A 92 -13.12 11.73 -4.12
N ARG A 93 -14.43 11.49 -4.24
CA ARG A 93 -15.37 11.66 -3.12
C ARG A 93 -15.13 10.60 -2.04
N GLY A 94 -14.89 9.36 -2.43
CA GLY A 94 -14.52 8.27 -1.51
C GLY A 94 -13.22 8.57 -0.75
N ILE A 95 -12.19 9.06 -1.46
CA ILE A 95 -10.92 9.48 -0.84
C ILE A 95 -11.14 10.56 0.22
N ARG A 96 -11.92 11.61 -0.09
CA ARG A 96 -12.21 12.69 0.88
C ARG A 96 -12.92 12.17 2.13
N ALA A 97 -13.78 11.17 2.00
CA ALA A 97 -14.48 10.56 3.13
C ALA A 97 -13.57 9.70 4.02
N ALA A 98 -12.46 9.16 3.48
CA ALA A 98 -11.52 8.32 4.24
C ALA A 98 -10.72 9.09 5.31
N GLY A 99 -10.73 10.43 5.28
CA GLY A 99 -10.15 11.26 6.35
C GLY A 99 -8.62 11.25 6.42
N LEU A 100 -7.93 10.73 5.39
CA LEU A 100 -6.47 10.73 5.29
C LEU A 100 -6.00 11.67 4.17
N GLN A 101 -4.76 12.15 4.30
CA GLN A 101 -4.12 12.99 3.30
C GLN A 101 -3.99 12.25 1.97
N TYR A 102 -4.26 12.94 0.86
CA TYR A 102 -4.21 12.38 -0.50
C TYR A 102 -2.88 11.69 -0.79
N GLN A 103 -1.76 12.32 -0.43
CA GLN A 103 -0.42 11.78 -0.70
C GLN A 103 -0.18 10.43 0.01
N THR A 104 -0.68 10.27 1.24
CA THR A 104 -0.58 9.01 1.99
C THR A 104 -1.37 7.90 1.31
N LEU A 105 -2.62 8.19 0.92
CA LEU A 105 -3.49 7.26 0.22
C LEU A 105 -2.90 6.87 -1.15
N ARG A 106 -2.36 7.83 -1.90
CA ARG A 106 -1.65 7.58 -3.16
C ARG A 106 -0.44 6.67 -2.96
N ASN A 107 0.35 6.88 -1.90
CA ASN A 107 1.47 6.01 -1.58
C ASN A 107 1.01 4.58 -1.25
N TYR A 108 -0.05 4.43 -0.47
CA TYR A 108 -0.60 3.11 -0.14
C TYR A 108 -1.06 2.36 -1.39
N ALA A 109 -1.83 3.02 -2.26
CA ALA A 109 -2.26 2.43 -3.53
C ALA A 109 -1.06 2.04 -4.42
N TRP A 110 -0.04 2.89 -4.50
CA TRP A 110 1.16 2.60 -5.29
C TRP A 110 1.91 1.35 -4.81
N VAL A 111 2.15 1.23 -3.50
CA VAL A 111 2.80 0.03 -2.93
C VAL A 111 1.92 -1.21 -3.11
N SER A 112 0.60 -1.11 -2.87
CA SER A 112 -0.35 -2.20 -3.09
C SER A 112 -0.33 -2.75 -4.52
N ARG A 113 -0.18 -1.89 -5.53
CA ARG A 113 -0.03 -2.32 -6.94
C ARG A 113 1.32 -2.99 -7.21
N ARG A 114 2.39 -2.51 -6.59
CA ARG A 114 3.74 -3.06 -6.78
C ARG A 114 3.90 -4.44 -6.14
N PHE A 115 3.13 -4.73 -5.10
CA PHE A 115 3.14 -6.01 -4.39
C PHE A 115 1.74 -6.61 -4.37
N GLU A 116 1.44 -7.46 -5.36
CA GLU A 116 0.25 -8.29 -5.35
C GLU A 116 0.16 -9.14 -4.07
N LEU A 117 -1.06 -9.52 -3.66
CA LEU A 117 -1.32 -10.19 -2.39
C LEU A 117 -0.40 -11.40 -2.13
N ARG A 118 -0.06 -12.17 -3.17
CA ARG A 118 0.81 -13.35 -3.10
C ARG A 118 2.28 -13.04 -2.84
N ARG A 119 2.74 -11.83 -3.16
CA ARG A 119 4.13 -11.37 -3.00
C ARG A 119 4.39 -10.69 -1.66
N ARG A 120 3.33 -10.39 -0.90
CA ARG A 120 3.44 -9.71 0.40
C ARG A 120 3.93 -10.70 1.46
N ARG A 121 5.02 -10.35 2.14
CA ARG A 121 5.61 -11.19 3.19
C ARG A 121 4.96 -10.85 4.54
N PRO A 122 4.22 -11.76 5.20
CA PRO A 122 3.52 -11.45 6.45
C PRO A 122 4.48 -11.14 7.60
N ALA A 123 5.73 -11.63 7.54
CA ALA A 123 6.77 -11.29 8.51
C ALA A 123 7.31 -9.86 8.35
N LEU A 124 7.04 -9.19 7.23
CA LEU A 124 7.55 -7.85 6.91
C LEU A 124 6.44 -6.80 6.94
N SER A 125 6.75 -5.64 7.50
CA SER A 125 5.80 -4.53 7.55
C SER A 125 5.53 -3.93 6.17
N PHE A 126 4.41 -3.21 6.03
CA PHE A 126 4.10 -2.40 4.85
C PHE A 126 5.28 -1.48 4.48
N GLN A 127 5.98 -0.91 5.47
CA GLN A 127 7.11 -0.03 5.21
C GLN A 127 8.32 -0.73 4.61
N HIS A 128 8.57 -2.01 4.91
CA HIS A 128 9.62 -2.75 4.19
C HIS A 128 9.32 -2.80 2.70
N HIS A 129 8.07 -3.05 2.35
CA HIS A 129 7.63 -3.09 0.96
C HIS A 129 7.70 -1.69 0.33
N ALA A 130 7.31 -0.64 1.07
CA ALA A 130 7.40 0.74 0.58
C ALA A 130 8.82 1.17 0.20
N GLU A 131 9.85 0.79 0.98
CA GLU A 131 11.26 1.07 0.65
C GLU A 131 11.72 0.41 -0.65
N LEU A 132 11.10 -0.72 -1.01
CA LEU A 132 11.47 -1.55 -2.15
C LEU A 132 10.59 -1.29 -3.39
N ALA A 133 9.47 -0.60 -3.23
CA ALA A 133 8.44 -0.47 -4.27
C ALA A 133 8.94 0.18 -5.57
N SER A 134 10.01 0.97 -5.51
CA SER A 134 10.64 1.59 -6.69
C SER A 134 11.67 0.70 -7.39
N LEU A 135 12.12 -0.39 -6.77
CA LEU A 135 13.08 -1.32 -7.36
C LEU A 135 12.42 -2.24 -8.39
N PRO A 136 13.20 -2.81 -9.33
CA PRO A 136 12.74 -3.90 -10.19
C PRO A 136 12.29 -5.12 -9.38
N VAL A 137 11.34 -5.89 -9.94
CA VAL A 137 10.73 -7.06 -9.26
C VAL A 137 11.77 -8.06 -8.74
N GLY A 138 12.81 -8.36 -9.52
CA GLY A 138 13.87 -9.28 -9.11
C GLY A 138 14.68 -8.79 -7.90
N GLU A 139 14.99 -7.49 -7.85
CA GLU A 139 15.64 -6.88 -6.69
C GLU A 139 14.71 -6.85 -5.47
N GLN A 140 13.43 -6.56 -5.68
CA GLN A 140 12.43 -6.60 -4.61
C GLN A 140 12.41 -7.96 -3.91
N GLU A 141 12.30 -9.07 -4.64
CA GLU A 141 12.29 -10.42 -4.06
C GLU A 141 13.58 -10.71 -3.28
N THR A 142 14.72 -10.37 -3.88
CA THR A 142 16.03 -10.57 -3.23
C THR A 142 16.13 -9.84 -1.90
N TRP A 143 15.66 -8.59 -1.84
CA TRP A 143 15.66 -7.79 -0.62
C TRP A 143 14.63 -8.24 0.40
N LEU A 144 13.44 -8.66 -0.05
CA LEU A 144 12.40 -9.22 0.82
C LEU A 144 12.90 -10.50 1.50
N ASP A 145 13.45 -11.45 0.73
CA ASP A 145 14.00 -12.71 1.25
C ASP A 145 15.12 -12.44 2.26
N ARG A 146 16.00 -11.49 1.96
CA ARG A 146 17.09 -11.11 2.86
C ARG A 146 16.58 -10.47 4.15
N ALA A 147 15.62 -9.55 4.05
CA ALA A 147 15.04 -8.89 5.20
C ALA A 147 14.29 -9.87 6.11
N GLU A 148 13.54 -10.81 5.54
CA GLU A 148 12.82 -11.84 6.27
C GLU A 148 13.78 -12.81 6.97
N ARG A 149 14.77 -13.36 6.23
CA ARG A 149 15.76 -14.29 6.77
C ARG A 149 16.60 -13.68 7.90
N MET A 150 17.02 -12.43 7.74
CA MET A 150 17.86 -11.73 8.71
C MET A 150 17.05 -11.00 9.80
N LYS A 151 15.71 -11.07 9.74
CA LYS A 151 14.77 -10.37 10.63
C LYS A 151 15.10 -8.89 10.75
N TRP A 152 15.36 -8.25 9.62
CA TRP A 152 15.74 -6.84 9.60
C TRP A 152 14.58 -5.94 9.96
N THR A 153 14.92 -4.83 10.61
CA THR A 153 14.08 -3.64 10.70
C THR A 153 14.12 -2.86 9.38
N THR A 154 13.13 -2.02 9.14
CA THR A 154 13.08 -1.17 7.93
C THR A 154 14.31 -0.26 7.84
N LYS A 155 14.85 0.20 8.98
CA LYS A 155 16.09 0.99 9.03
C LYS A 155 17.31 0.18 8.58
N GLN A 156 17.44 -1.08 9.03
CA GLN A 156 18.52 -1.96 8.59
C GLN A 156 18.43 -2.27 7.11
N LEU A 157 17.21 -2.53 6.59
CA LEU A 157 16.97 -2.72 5.16
C LEU A 157 17.42 -1.48 4.37
N ARG A 158 16.98 -0.28 4.76
CA ARG A 158 17.36 0.98 4.10
C ARG A 158 18.87 1.19 4.08
N ASN A 159 19.54 0.94 5.20
CA ASN A 159 20.99 1.04 5.30
C ASN A 159 21.70 0.03 4.40
N ALA A 160 21.21 -1.21 4.31
CA ALA A 160 21.78 -2.23 3.46
C ALA A 160 21.64 -1.90 1.96
N ILE A 161 20.48 -1.38 1.53
CA ILE A 161 20.25 -0.92 0.15
C ILE A 161 21.24 0.20 -0.19
N ARG A 162 21.41 1.15 0.72
CA ARG A 162 22.36 2.26 0.54
C ARG A 162 23.80 1.77 0.41
N ALA A 163 24.22 0.87 1.31
CA ALA A 163 25.57 0.30 1.28
C ALA A 163 25.85 -0.50 -0.01
N GLN A 164 24.86 -1.22 -0.55
CA GLN A 164 25.03 -1.93 -1.83
C GLN A 164 25.26 -0.96 -3.00
N ARG A 165 24.56 0.19 -3.00
CA ARG A 165 24.75 1.23 -4.02
C ARG A 165 26.11 1.91 -3.91
N GLU A 166 26.62 2.10 -2.70
CA GLU A 166 27.93 2.74 -2.45
C GLU A 166 29.13 1.78 -2.67
N GLY A 167 28.95 0.46 -2.45
CA GLY A 167 30.01 -0.55 -2.56
C GLY A 167 30.17 -1.19 -3.95
N THR A 168 29.32 -0.83 -4.92
CA THR A 168 29.47 -1.29 -6.31
C THR A 168 30.10 -0.15 -7.11
N PRO A 169 31.36 -0.26 -7.61
CA PRO A 169 31.82 0.62 -8.67
C PRO A 169 30.86 0.42 -9.83
N GLN A 170 30.04 1.43 -10.02
CA GLN A 170 28.86 1.35 -10.85
C GLN A 170 29.34 1.16 -12.29
N ALA A 171 29.17 -0.05 -12.86
CA ALA A 171 28.87 -0.15 -14.27
C ALA A 171 27.48 0.49 -14.42
N THR A 172 27.51 1.81 -14.50
CA THR A 172 26.39 2.70 -14.72
C THR A 172 25.77 2.35 -16.07
N VAL A 173 24.71 1.54 -16.06
CA VAL A 173 23.56 1.99 -16.85
C VAL A 173 22.92 3.10 -16.02
N GLU A 174 23.53 4.27 -16.08
CA GLU A 174 22.92 5.50 -15.60
C GLU A 174 21.59 5.63 -16.31
N ALA A 175 20.49 5.37 -15.61
CA ALA A 175 19.23 6.00 -15.95
C ALA A 175 19.42 7.51 -15.68
N THR A 176 20.15 8.20 -16.56
CA THR A 176 20.22 9.66 -16.54
C THR A 176 18.77 10.12 -16.63
N THR A 177 18.24 10.68 -15.54
CA THR A 177 16.92 11.30 -15.56
C THR A 177 17.04 12.56 -16.42
N ARG A 178 16.91 12.42 -17.74
CA ARG A 178 16.90 13.51 -18.69
C ARG A 178 15.46 14.03 -18.76
N ARG A 179 15.24 15.25 -18.27
CA ARG A 179 13.94 15.91 -18.33
C ARG A 179 13.81 16.56 -19.70
N LEU A 180 12.85 16.11 -20.50
CA LEU A 180 12.44 16.79 -21.72
C LEU A 180 11.32 17.78 -21.38
N ALA A 181 11.53 19.06 -21.67
CA ALA A 181 10.45 20.04 -21.59
C ALA A 181 9.47 19.78 -22.75
N VAL A 182 8.24 19.39 -22.42
CA VAL A 182 7.18 19.13 -23.41
C VAL A 182 6.21 20.33 -23.39
N PRO A 183 5.99 21.01 -24.53
CA PRO A 183 4.98 22.06 -24.63
C PRO A 183 3.57 21.56 -24.27
N ASP A 184 2.79 22.38 -23.56
CA ASP A 184 1.46 22.01 -23.04
C ASP A 184 0.48 21.53 -24.12
N ASN A 185 0.58 22.05 -25.35
CA ASN A 185 -0.26 21.64 -26.46
C ASN A 185 -0.02 20.17 -26.86
N ARG A 186 1.23 19.70 -26.82
CA ARG A 186 1.61 18.31 -27.10
C ARG A 186 1.20 17.41 -25.96
N LEU A 187 1.41 17.84 -24.71
CA LEU A 187 1.02 17.07 -23.53
C LEU A 187 -0.49 16.80 -23.50
N LYS A 188 -1.31 17.82 -23.78
CA LYS A 188 -2.77 17.68 -23.88
C LYS A 188 -3.17 16.69 -24.99
N TRP A 189 -2.49 16.74 -26.13
CA TRP A 189 -2.78 15.86 -27.26
C TRP A 189 -2.41 14.40 -26.98
N TRP A 190 -1.26 14.15 -26.34
CA TRP A 190 -0.85 12.81 -25.91
C TRP A 190 -1.78 12.25 -24.83
N HIS A 191 -2.22 13.08 -23.89
CA HIS A 191 -3.23 12.68 -22.90
C HIS A 191 -4.53 12.22 -23.57
N LYS A 192 -4.98 12.93 -24.62
CA LYS A 192 -6.17 12.55 -25.38
C LYS A 192 -5.98 11.23 -26.12
N ALA A 193 -4.81 11.02 -26.72
CA ALA A 193 -4.49 9.78 -27.43
C ALA A 193 -4.41 8.58 -26.47
N ALA A 194 -3.72 8.71 -25.33
CA ALA A 194 -3.64 7.69 -24.30
C ALA A 194 -5.04 7.31 -23.77
N ALA A 195 -5.90 8.30 -23.52
CA ALA A 195 -7.28 8.06 -23.09
C ALA A 195 -8.11 7.29 -24.14
N GLN A 196 -7.92 7.56 -25.44
CA GLN A 196 -8.58 6.81 -26.51
C GLN A 196 -8.06 5.38 -26.64
N SER A 197 -6.78 5.16 -26.32
CA SER A 197 -6.16 3.83 -26.27
C SER A 197 -6.41 3.09 -24.94
N GLY A 198 -7.14 3.68 -23.99
CA GLY A 198 -7.45 3.06 -22.70
C GLY A 198 -6.24 2.88 -21.77
N THR A 199 -5.17 3.62 -21.98
CA THR A 199 -3.89 3.50 -21.25
C THR A 199 -3.56 4.80 -20.49
N GLU A 200 -2.72 4.71 -19.45
CA GLU A 200 -2.19 5.91 -18.81
C GLU A 200 -1.17 6.60 -19.72
N LEU A 201 -1.05 7.93 -19.62
CA LEU A 201 -0.16 8.72 -20.48
C LEU A 201 1.29 8.20 -20.44
N ALA A 202 1.80 7.86 -19.26
CA ALA A 202 3.18 7.42 -19.12
C ALA A 202 3.44 6.11 -19.90
N ASP A 203 2.55 5.13 -19.73
CA ASP A 203 2.66 3.83 -20.40
C ASP A 203 2.47 3.99 -21.91
N TRP A 204 1.47 4.77 -22.33
CA TRP A 204 1.23 5.07 -23.74
C TRP A 204 2.42 5.73 -24.42
N VAL A 205 3.08 6.70 -23.75
CA VAL A 205 4.27 7.38 -24.29
C VAL A 205 5.43 6.40 -24.45
N MET A 206 5.68 5.54 -23.46
CA MET A 206 6.76 4.56 -23.52
C MET A 206 6.54 3.57 -24.67
N ASP A 207 5.35 2.95 -24.72
CA ASP A 207 5.02 1.95 -25.75
C ASP A 207 5.07 2.54 -27.17
N THR A 208 4.59 3.78 -27.32
CA THR A 208 4.60 4.46 -28.63
C THR A 208 6.03 4.79 -29.07
N LEU A 209 6.89 5.25 -28.17
CA LEU A 209 8.29 5.55 -28.49
C LEU A 209 9.09 4.27 -28.79
N ASP A 210 8.86 3.20 -28.04
CA ASP A 210 9.52 1.91 -28.25
C ASP A 210 9.11 1.29 -29.59
N ALA A 211 7.82 1.34 -29.94
CA ALA A 211 7.34 0.87 -31.24
C ALA A 211 7.93 1.68 -32.41
N ALA A 212 8.00 3.00 -32.28
CA ALA A 212 8.61 3.87 -33.28
C ALA A 212 10.11 3.58 -33.43
N ALA A 213 10.83 3.43 -32.31
CA ALA A 213 12.25 3.08 -32.32
C ALA A 213 12.48 1.71 -32.98
N ALA A 214 11.70 0.69 -32.63
CA ALA A 214 11.81 -0.64 -33.19
C ALA A 214 11.56 -0.66 -34.72
N GLN A 215 10.64 0.16 -35.21
CA GLN A 215 10.38 0.28 -36.65
C GLN A 215 11.60 0.86 -37.38
N VAL A 216 12.17 1.94 -36.85
CA VAL A 216 13.35 2.60 -37.44
C VAL A 216 14.57 1.67 -37.44
N LEU A 217 14.80 0.94 -36.34
CA LEU A 217 15.92 0.00 -36.25
C LEU A 217 15.77 -1.17 -37.23
N LYS A 218 14.57 -1.74 -37.37
CA LYS A 218 14.28 -2.80 -38.35
C LYS A 218 14.48 -2.34 -39.80
N GLU A 219 14.15 -1.09 -40.10
CA GLU A 219 14.38 -0.50 -41.41
C GLU A 219 15.87 -0.31 -41.69
N ALA A 220 16.66 0.12 -40.69
CA ALA A 220 18.10 0.26 -40.81
C ALA A 220 18.83 -1.09 -41.01
N GLU A 221 18.41 -2.15 -40.31
CA GLU A 221 18.98 -3.49 -40.46
C GLU A 221 18.72 -4.10 -41.85
N ARG A 222 17.59 -3.77 -42.48
CA ARG A 222 17.28 -4.20 -43.86
C ARG A 222 18.12 -3.51 -44.93
N GLN A 223 18.80 -2.41 -44.60
CA GLN A 223 19.57 -1.59 -45.55
C GLN A 223 21.08 -1.90 -45.54
N LEU A 224 21.56 -2.81 -44.69
CA LEU A 224 22.96 -3.25 -44.69
C LEU A 224 23.20 -4.28 -45.82
N PRO A 225 24.08 -4.01 -46.81
CA PRO A 225 24.43 -4.97 -47.85
C PRO A 225 25.26 -6.12 -47.26
N LEU A 226 24.94 -7.35 -47.66
CA LEU A 226 25.78 -8.52 -47.41
C LEU A 226 27.09 -8.34 -48.19
N GLU A 227 28.20 -8.07 -47.49
CA GLU A 227 29.56 -8.26 -48.02
C GLU A 227 29.90 -9.76 -48.11
#